data_AF-A0A7K1YTH3-F1
#
_entry.id   AF-A0A7K1YTH3-F1
#
_cell.length_a   1.000
_cell.length_b   1.000
_cell.length_c   1.000
_cell.angle_alpha   90.00
_cell.angle_beta   90.00
_cell.angle_gamma   90.00
#
_symmetry.space_group_name_H-M   'P 1'
#
loop_
_entity.id
_entity.type
_entity.pdbx_description
1 polymer ?
#
loop_
_entity_poly.entity_id
_entity_poly.type
_entity_poly.pdbx_seq_one_letter_code
_entity_poly.pdbx_strand_id
1 'polypeptide(L)' 'MISDPDKSIGRRYHAEREPGEDYYEYGLPRRITYLIDPEGSIAATYDLAGQDLAGHAAQVLADIQSRSD' A
#
# COMPACT_ATOMS: atom_id res chain seq x y z
N MET A 1 -8.44 10.71 -4.99
CA MET A 1 -8.17 10.75 -3.54
C MET A 1 -9.46 10.36 -2.82
N ILE A 2 -9.37 9.44 -1.86
CA ILE A 2 -10.49 9.00 -1.03
C ILE A 2 -10.22 9.53 0.38
N SER A 3 -11.24 10.02 1.07
CA SER A 3 -11.17 10.38 2.48
C SER A 3 -11.55 9.17 3.33
N ASP A 4 -10.73 8.81 4.31
CA ASP A 4 -10.93 7.67 5.23
C ASP A 4 -10.87 8.14 6.70
N PRO A 5 -11.80 9.00 7.15
CA PRO A 5 -11.71 9.64 8.47
C PRO A 5 -11.96 8.66 9.62
N ASP A 6 -12.70 7.58 9.38
CA ASP A 6 -12.96 6.52 10.37
C ASP A 6 -11.95 5.36 10.30
N LYS A 7 -10.98 5.44 9.38
CA LYS A 7 -9.90 4.48 9.16
C LYS A 7 -10.39 3.08 8.75
N SER A 8 -11.65 2.94 8.34
CA SER A 8 -12.24 1.65 7.98
C SER A 8 -11.57 1.05 6.74
N ILE A 9 -11.18 1.89 5.78
CA ILE A 9 -10.46 1.43 4.58
C ILE A 9 -9.03 1.04 4.95
N GLY A 10 -8.33 1.88 5.72
CA GLY A 10 -6.99 1.58 6.20
C GLY A 10 -6.91 0.24 6.93
N ARG A 11 -7.87 -0.07 7.81
CA ARG A 11 -7.95 -1.37 8.49
C ARG A 11 -8.18 -2.52 7.52
N ARG A 12 -9.12 -2.37 6.59
CA ARG A 12 -9.44 -3.41 5.60
C ARG A 12 -8.25 -3.74 4.70
N TYR A 13 -7.42 -2.74 4.42
CA TYR A 13 -6.18 -2.88 3.66
C TYR A 13 -4.95 -2.93 4.57
N HIS A 14 -5.07 -3.42 5.80
CA HIS A 14 -3.93 -3.70 6.69
C HIS A 14 -2.90 -2.56 6.81
N ALA A 15 -3.36 -1.32 6.68
CA ALA A 15 -2.55 -0.11 6.76
C ALA A 15 -2.58 0.52 8.16
N GLU A 16 -3.33 -0.05 9.10
CA GLU A 16 -3.20 0.33 10.51
C GLU A 16 -1.81 -0.05 11.02
N ARG A 17 -1.27 0.83 11.87
CA ARG A 17 0.01 0.60 12.54
C ARG A 17 -0.21 -0.14 13.84
N GLU A 18 0.80 -0.88 14.26
CA GLU A 18 0.83 -1.58 15.54
C GLU A 18 1.54 -0.74 16.61
N PRO A 19 1.23 -0.95 17.91
CA PRO A 19 1.96 -0.33 19.01
C PRO A 19 3.47 -0.58 18.89
N GLY A 20 4.26 0.49 18.98
CA GLY A 20 5.73 0.43 18.84
C GLY A 20 6.25 0.72 17.43
N GLU A 21 5.38 0.86 16.43
CA GLU A 21 5.78 1.35 15.10
C GLU A 21 5.88 2.87 15.06
N ASP A 22 6.79 3.37 14.22
CA ASP A 22 6.90 4.80 13.95
C ASP A 22 5.55 5.38 13.52
N TYR A 23 5.20 6.53 14.10
CA TYR A 23 3.96 7.26 13.85
C TYR A 23 2.65 6.59 14.29
N TYR A 24 2.71 5.47 15.03
CA TYR A 24 1.53 4.84 15.63
C TYR A 24 0.71 5.82 16.48
N GLU A 25 1.37 6.57 17.37
CA GLU A 25 0.72 7.54 18.28
C GLU A 25 0.04 8.71 17.56
N TYR A 26 0.46 9.02 16.32
CA TYR A 26 -0.19 10.03 15.48
C TYR A 26 -1.34 9.46 14.65
N GLY A 27 -1.59 8.15 14.75
CA GLY A 27 -2.64 7.45 14.04
C GLY A 27 -2.49 7.49 12.51
N LEU A 28 -1.27 7.67 12.00
CA LEU A 28 -0.97 7.70 10.57
C LEU A 28 -0.89 6.27 10.03
N PRO A 29 -1.46 6.00 8.84
CA PRO A 29 -1.38 4.67 8.25
C PRO A 29 0.04 4.32 7.80
N ARG A 30 0.30 3.02 7.62
CA ARG A 30 1.46 2.52 6.89
C ARG A 30 1.40 2.96 5.43
N ARG A 31 2.57 3.12 4.81
CA ARG A 31 2.68 3.47 3.39
C ARG A 31 2.74 2.20 2.55
N ILE A 32 1.57 1.67 2.22
CA ILE A 32 1.43 0.43 1.45
C ILE A 32 0.86 0.76 0.07
N THR A 33 1.41 0.13 -0.98
CA THR A 33 0.86 0.19 -2.34
C THR A 33 0.20 -1.15 -2.68
N TYR A 34 -0.98 -1.10 -3.29
CA TYR A 34 -1.70 -2.27 -3.79
C TYR A 34 -1.83 -2.16 -5.30
N LEU A 35 -1.45 -3.23 -6.02
CA LEU A 35 -1.83 -3.39 -7.42
C LEU A 35 -3.13 -4.20 -7.45
N ILE A 36 -4.22 -3.57 -7.90
CA ILE A 36 -5.55 -4.17 -7.94
C ILE A 36 -5.92 -4.37 -9.41
N ASP A 37 -6.34 -5.58 -9.78
CA ASP A 37 -6.77 -5.92 -11.14
C ASP A 37 -8.19 -5.36 -11.45
N PRO A 38 -8.64 -5.38 -12.72
CA PRO A 38 -9.96 -4.88 -13.09
C PRO A 38 -11.13 -5.59 -12.39
N GLU A 39 -10.95 -6.86 -11.99
CA GLU A 39 -11.92 -7.66 -11.25
C GLU A 39 -11.97 -7.29 -9.75
N GLY A 40 -11.04 -6.47 -9.28
CA GLY A 40 -10.96 -5.98 -7.90
C GLY A 40 -10.11 -6.85 -6.98
N SER A 41 -9.34 -7.79 -7.51
CA SER A 41 -8.42 -8.64 -6.74
C SER A 41 -7.07 -7.95 -6.54
N ILE A 42 -6.45 -8.17 -5.39
CA ILE A 42 -5.09 -7.68 -5.11
C ILE A 42 -4.10 -8.60 -5.85
N ALA A 43 -3.50 -8.10 -6.92
CA ALA A 43 -2.50 -8.79 -7.73
C ALA A 43 -1.06 -8.65 -7.18
N ALA A 44 -0.80 -7.62 -6.37
CA ALA A 44 0.44 -7.43 -5.63
C ALA A 44 0.26 -6.47 -4.45
N THR A 45 1.10 -6.60 -3.42
CA THR A 45 1.18 -5.69 -2.28
C THR A 45 2.64 -5.31 -2.04
N TYR A 46 2.90 -4.03 -1.81
CA TYR A 46 4.23 -3.49 -1.60
C TYR A 46 4.25 -2.67 -0.31
N ASP A 47 5.09 -3.08 0.65
CA ASP A 47 5.42 -2.25 1.79
C ASP A 47 6.57 -1.31 1.42
N LEU A 48 6.28 -0.01 1.38
CA LEU A 48 7.23 1.03 0.99
C LEU A 48 8.08 1.50 2.18
N ALA A 49 7.94 0.90 3.36
CA ALA A 49 8.75 1.22 4.53
C ALA A 49 10.26 1.09 4.20
N GLY A 50 10.98 2.22 4.25
CA GLY A 50 12.41 2.27 3.99
C GLY A 50 12.85 2.20 2.51
N GLN A 51 11.92 2.09 1.56
CA GLN A 51 12.25 2.01 0.14
C GLN A 51 12.36 3.40 -0.53
N ASP A 52 13.26 3.48 -1.51
CA ASP A 52 13.33 4.61 -2.46
C ASP A 52 12.12 4.62 -3.39
N LEU A 53 11.65 5.83 -3.74
CA LEU A 53 10.46 6.01 -4.56
C LEU A 53 10.68 5.60 -6.02
N ALA A 54 11.87 5.83 -6.57
CA ALA A 54 12.15 5.48 -7.96
C ALA A 54 12.27 3.96 -8.13
N GLY A 55 12.94 3.29 -7.18
CA GLY A 55 13.02 1.83 -7.12
C GLY A 55 11.64 1.18 -7.01
N HIS A 56 10.79 1.67 -6.11
CA HIS A 56 9.41 1.20 -5.97
C HIS A 56 8.59 1.38 -7.25
N ALA A 57 8.67 2.56 -7.88
CA ALA A 57 7.95 2.80 -9.14
C ALA A 57 8.40 1.84 -10.26
N ALA A 58 9.71 1.59 -10.38
CA ALA A 58 10.24 0.65 -11.36
C ALA A 58 9.75 -0.78 -11.11
N GLN A 59 9.70 -1.21 -9.82
CA GLN A 59 9.16 -2.51 -9.45
C GLN A 59 7.69 -2.64 -9.83
N VAL A 60 6.85 -1.66 -9.47
CA VAL A 60 5.42 -1.68 -9.79
C VAL A 60 5.18 -1.77 -11.30
N LEU A 61 5.94 -1.03 -12.11
CA LEU A 61 5.83 -1.07 -13.56
C LEU A 61 6.25 -2.42 -14.16
N ALA A 62 7.34 -3.02 -13.67
CA ALA A 62 7.76 -4.34 -14.09
C ALA A 62 6.69 -5.40 -13.77
N ASP A 63 6.11 -5.30 -12.57
CA ASP A 63 5.04 -6.17 -12.12
C ASP A 63 3.78 -6.05 -13.00
N ILE A 64 3.38 -4.83 -13.37
CA ILE A 64 2.28 -4.60 -14.32
C ILE A 64 2.59 -5.26 -15.68
N GLN A 65 3.80 -5.08 -16.20
CA GLN A 65 4.17 -5.60 -17.51
C GLN A 65 4.15 -7.13 -17.53
N SER A 66 4.67 -7.78 -16.48
CA SER A 66 4.68 -9.25 -16.36
C SER A 66 3.30 -9.91 -16.24
N ARG A 67 2.25 -9.13 -15.99
CA ARG A 67 0.85 -9.59 -15.81
C ARG A 67 -0.05 -9.24 -16.99
N SER A 68 0.50 -8.56 -18.00
CA SER A 68 -0.24 -8.12 -19.19
C SER A 68 -0.07 -9.08 -20.38
N ASP A 69 0.66 -10.18 -20.18
CA ASP A 69 0.88 -11.27 -21.15
C ASP A 69 -0.06 -12.46 -20.86
#